data_AF-A0A1Y1NK31-F1
#
_entry.id   AF-A0A1Y1NK31-F1
#
_cell.length_a   1.000
_cell.length_b   1.000
_cell.length_c   1.000
_cell.angle_alpha   90.00
_cell.angle_beta   90.00
_cell.angle_gamma   90.00
#
_symmetry.space_group_name_H-M   'P 1'
#
loop_
_entity.id
_entity.type
_entity.pdbx_description
1 polymer ?
#
loop_
_entity_poly.entity_id
_entity_poly.type
_entity_poly.pdbx_seq_one_letter_code
_entity_poly.pdbx_strand_id
1 'polypeptide(L)'
;SDHFPLHIDYTINKLRYDKRTFKIQSNKTDWSNVCDQLKNDYVRLAQETFLTLSPTDKYEFFLELITRVVKSHTPVRKNPIHCKHRNPVYWWDSECDKARRLRIVAFKRWQRTNDLYDFILYKKQLALTKRTFKLKKRDCFA
;
A
#
# COMPACT_ATOMS: atom_id res chain seq x y z
N SER A 1 22.49 51.42 -4.05
CA SER A 1 21.49 50.36 -3.86
C SER A 1 21.56 50.02 -2.40
N ASP A 2 20.67 50.61 -1.60
CA ASP A 2 20.81 50.68 -0.15
C ASP A 2 20.07 49.52 0.54
N HIS A 3 19.85 48.43 -0.19
CA HIS A 3 19.18 47.24 0.27
C HIS A 3 20.16 46.06 0.26
N PHE A 4 20.18 45.35 1.38
CA PHE A 4 20.99 44.14 1.53
C PHE A 4 20.26 42.93 0.93
N PRO A 5 20.99 42.00 0.31
CA PRO A 5 20.41 40.77 -0.22
C PRO A 5 19.94 39.87 0.93
N LEU A 6 18.68 39.44 0.86
CA LEU A 6 18.14 38.44 1.76
C LEU A 6 18.39 37.04 1.21
N HIS A 7 19.01 36.19 2.02
CA HIS A 7 19.14 34.77 1.75
C HIS A 7 18.15 34.01 2.64
N ILE A 8 17.25 33.25 2.02
CA ILE A 8 16.25 32.45 2.73
C ILE A 8 16.47 31.00 2.36
N ASP A 9 17.04 30.24 3.30
CA ASP A 9 17.15 28.80 3.19
C ASP A 9 15.88 28.16 3.77
N TYR A 10 15.19 27.36 2.97
CA TYR A 10 14.05 26.58 3.44
C TYR A 10 14.17 25.14 2.98
N THR A 11 13.81 24.22 3.88
CA THR A 11 13.75 22.78 3.59
C THR A 11 12.29 22.36 3.55
N ILE A 12 11.79 22.00 2.36
CA ILE A 12 10.43 21.46 2.21
C ILE A 12 10.48 19.96 2.45
N ASN A 13 10.15 19.54 3.68
CA ASN A 13 9.87 18.14 3.97
C ASN A 13 8.44 17.80 3.53
N LYS A 14 8.28 17.25 2.32
CA LYS A 14 7.01 16.62 1.93
C LYS A 14 6.87 15.30 2.70
N LEU A 15 6.17 15.34 3.83
CA LEU A 15 5.61 14.16 4.45
C LEU A 15 4.53 13.60 3.51
N ARG A 16 4.92 12.68 2.63
CA ARG A 16 3.96 11.93 1.83
C ARG A 16 3.22 10.99 2.77
N TYR A 17 1.92 11.24 2.91
CA TYR A 17 1.01 10.35 3.59
C TYR A 17 0.99 8.98 2.90
N ASP A 18 1.64 7.99 3.51
CA ASP A 18 1.91 6.68 2.89
C ASP A 18 0.89 5.60 3.31
N LYS A 19 -0.35 5.98 3.65
CA LYS A 19 -1.40 4.98 3.87
C LYS A 19 -1.98 4.55 2.53
N ARG A 20 -1.60 3.34 2.09
CA ARG A 20 -2.06 2.74 0.84
C ARG A 20 -3.59 2.68 0.72
N THR A 21 -4.33 2.33 1.77
CA THR A 21 -5.80 2.45 1.89
C THR A 21 -6.25 2.06 3.31
N PHE A 22 -7.29 2.69 3.85
CA PHE A 22 -8.04 2.19 5.02
C PHE A 22 -9.12 1.15 4.68
N LYS A 23 -9.18 0.72 3.41
CA LYS A 23 -10.27 -0.08 2.91
C LYS A 23 -10.17 -1.50 3.46
N ILE A 24 -11.17 -1.93 4.20
CA ILE A 24 -11.40 -3.34 4.51
C ILE A 24 -11.80 -3.99 3.18
N GLN A 25 -10.90 -4.76 2.58
CA GLN A 25 -11.11 -5.36 1.26
C GLN A 25 -11.83 -6.72 1.31
N SER A 26 -12.15 -7.20 2.51
CA SER A 26 -12.85 -8.47 2.68
C SER A 26 -14.36 -8.25 2.61
N ASN A 27 -15.00 -8.91 1.65
CA ASN A 27 -16.46 -9.05 1.62
C ASN A 27 -16.96 -10.17 2.55
N LYS A 28 -16.05 -10.85 3.26
CA LYS A 28 -16.34 -11.96 4.18
C LYS A 28 -16.27 -11.55 5.65
N THR A 29 -16.18 -10.26 5.94
CA THR A 29 -16.25 -9.77 7.33
C THR A 29 -17.65 -10.04 7.86
N ASP A 30 -17.72 -10.69 9.02
CA ASP A 30 -18.98 -10.98 9.70
C ASP A 30 -19.46 -9.73 10.46
N TRP A 31 -20.22 -8.88 9.78
CA TRP A 31 -20.68 -7.61 10.33
C TRP A 31 -21.68 -7.77 11.48
N SER A 32 -22.45 -8.85 11.52
CA SER A 32 -23.39 -9.11 12.60
C SER A 32 -22.65 -9.31 13.92
N ASN A 33 -21.65 -10.21 13.92
CA ASN A 33 -20.83 -10.45 15.10
C ASN A 33 -19.96 -9.24 15.49
N VAL A 34 -19.48 -8.46 14.50
CA VAL A 34 -18.82 -7.17 14.77
C VAL A 34 -19.73 -6.22 15.53
N CYS A 35 -20.98 -6.05 15.08
CA CYS A 35 -21.95 -5.17 15.73
C CYS A 35 -22.25 -5.64 17.16
N ASP A 36 -22.46 -6.93 17.37
CA ASP A 36 -22.77 -7.47 18.69
C ASP A 36 -21.58 -7.35 19.65
N GLN A 37 -20.36 -7.64 19.18
CA GLN A 37 -19.17 -7.44 20.01
C GLN A 37 -18.92 -5.96 20.32
N LEU A 38 -19.13 -5.04 19.38
CA LEU A 38 -18.99 -3.60 19.63
C LEU A 38 -20.00 -3.10 20.64
N LYS A 39 -21.25 -3.57 20.59
CA LYS A 39 -22.27 -3.23 21.61
C LYS A 39 -21.84 -3.71 23.00
N ASN A 40 -21.31 -4.92 23.10
CA ASN A 40 -20.84 -5.47 24.37
C ASN A 40 -19.61 -4.71 24.90
N ASP A 41 -18.68 -4.38 24.02
CA ASP A 41 -17.47 -3.64 24.38
C ASP A 41 -17.73 -2.14 24.63
N TYR A 42 -18.86 -1.59 24.19
CA TYR A 42 -19.24 -0.19 24.41
C TYR A 42 -19.27 0.18 25.89
N VAL A 43 -19.62 -0.77 26.76
CA VAL A 43 -19.61 -0.61 28.22
C VAL A 43 -18.23 -0.17 28.74
N ARG A 44 -17.13 -0.52 28.05
CA ARG A 44 -15.77 -0.11 28.42
C ARG A 44 -15.55 1.39 28.29
N LEU A 45 -16.30 2.08 27.42
CA LEU A 45 -16.23 3.53 27.25
C LEU A 45 -16.88 4.29 28.43
N ALA A 46 -17.66 3.60 29.26
CA ALA A 46 -18.25 4.16 30.47
C ALA A 46 -17.39 3.91 31.73
N GLN A 47 -16.24 3.24 31.59
CA GLN A 47 -15.35 2.96 32.72
C GLN A 47 -14.59 4.22 33.15
N GLU A 48 -14.36 4.35 34.44
CA GLU A 48 -13.65 5.49 35.04
C GLU A 48 -12.24 5.68 34.45
N THR A 49 -11.58 4.56 34.11
CA THR A 49 -10.29 4.53 33.42
C THR A 49 -10.31 5.19 32.04
N PHE A 50 -11.43 5.12 31.32
CA PHE A 50 -11.58 5.81 30.04
C PHE A 50 -11.94 7.29 30.23
N LEU A 51 -12.75 7.61 31.24
CA LEU A 51 -13.18 8.98 31.50
C LEU A 51 -12.03 9.91 31.90
N THR A 52 -11.00 9.38 32.57
CA THR A 52 -9.80 10.13 32.98
C THR A 52 -8.78 10.35 31.86
N LEU A 53 -8.94 9.70 30.70
CA LEU A 53 -8.05 9.87 29.55
C LEU A 53 -8.17 11.26 28.90
N SER A 54 -7.08 11.69 28.28
CA SER A 54 -7.08 12.89 27.44
C SER A 54 -8.00 12.71 26.21
N PRO A 55 -8.49 13.79 25.59
CA PRO A 55 -9.31 13.68 24.38
C PRO A 55 -8.63 12.91 23.24
N THR A 56 -7.32 13.05 23.09
CA THR A 56 -6.54 12.33 22.08
C THR A 56 -6.52 10.83 22.38
N ASP A 57 -6.23 10.46 23.62
CA ASP A 57 -6.15 9.05 24.02
C ASP A 57 -7.53 8.37 23.96
N LYS A 58 -8.60 9.11 24.26
CA LYS A 58 -9.99 8.63 24.09
C LYS A 58 -10.28 8.28 22.63
N TYR A 59 -9.86 9.14 21.72
CA TYR A 59 -10.03 8.91 20.28
C TYR A 59 -9.20 7.73 19.79
N GLU A 60 -7.94 7.62 20.21
CA GLU A 60 -7.09 6.48 19.87
C GLU A 60 -7.66 5.16 20.40
N PHE A 61 -8.08 5.13 21.67
CA PHE A 61 -8.72 3.96 22.28
C PHE A 61 -9.97 3.51 21.51
N PHE A 62 -10.83 4.46 21.12
CA PHE A 62 -12.01 4.18 20.32
C PHE A 62 -11.65 3.58 18.95
N LEU A 63 -10.65 4.15 18.27
CA LEU A 63 -10.17 3.62 16.99
C LEU A 63 -9.56 2.22 17.14
N GLU A 64 -8.79 1.98 18.19
CA GLU A 64 -8.20 0.67 18.48
C GLU A 64 -9.27 -0.37 18.76
N LEU A 65 -10.30 -0.01 19.52
CA LEU A 65 -11.43 -0.88 19.82
C LEU A 65 -12.12 -1.35 18.53
N ILE A 66 -12.52 -0.40 17.67
CA ILE A 66 -13.14 -0.71 16.39
C ILE A 66 -12.22 -1.55 15.52
N THR A 67 -10.96 -1.12 15.39
CA THR A 67 -9.97 -1.78 14.54
C THR A 67 -9.74 -3.23 14.98
N ARG A 68 -9.69 -3.48 16.29
CA ARG A 68 -9.51 -4.81 16.89
C ARG A 68 -10.68 -5.72 16.56
N VAL A 69 -11.92 -5.28 16.83
CA VAL A 69 -13.13 -6.08 16.62
C VAL A 69 -13.32 -6.41 15.14
N VAL A 70 -13.12 -5.43 14.26
CA VAL A 70 -13.18 -5.64 12.82
C VAL A 70 -12.12 -6.65 12.37
N LYS A 71 -10.89 -6.57 12.90
CA LYS A 71 -9.82 -7.52 12.55
C LYS A 71 -10.11 -8.94 13.02
N SER A 72 -10.66 -9.14 14.23
CA SER A 72 -10.97 -10.48 14.75
C SER A 72 -12.06 -11.19 13.95
N HIS A 73 -12.99 -10.44 13.37
CA HIS A 73 -14.11 -10.95 12.57
C HIS A 73 -13.88 -10.87 11.06
N THR A 74 -12.70 -10.40 10.63
CA THR A 74 -12.33 -10.38 9.23
C THR A 74 -11.39 -11.55 8.94
N PRO A 75 -11.79 -12.52 8.11
CA PRO A 75 -10.94 -13.65 7.79
C PRO A 75 -9.65 -13.18 7.10
N VAL A 76 -8.51 -13.63 7.63
CA VAL A 76 -7.19 -13.31 7.07
C VAL A 76 -7.04 -14.01 5.73
N ARG A 77 -6.68 -13.26 4.68
CA ARG A 77 -6.28 -13.84 3.40
C ARG A 77 -5.04 -14.72 3.63
N LYS A 78 -5.20 -16.04 3.51
CA LYS A 78 -4.07 -16.94 3.37
C LYS A 78 -3.36 -16.58 2.07
N ASN A 79 -2.10 -16.11 2.17
CA ASN A 79 -1.29 -15.94 0.97
C ASN A 79 -1.12 -17.34 0.35
N PRO A 80 -1.50 -17.54 -0.92
CA PRO A 80 -1.29 -18.82 -1.55
C PRO A 80 0.22 -19.14 -1.52
N ILE A 81 0.56 -20.27 -0.92
CA ILE A 81 1.93 -20.79 -0.86
C ILE A 81 2.32 -21.15 -2.30
N HIS A 82 3.04 -20.24 -2.96
CA HIS A 82 3.76 -20.45 -4.21
C HIS A 82 3.04 -21.31 -5.27
N CYS A 83 1.78 -21.01 -5.59
CA CYS A 83 1.20 -21.53 -6.81
C CYS A 83 2.03 -20.95 -7.98
N LYS A 84 2.77 -21.80 -8.71
CA LYS A 84 3.38 -21.41 -9.98
C LYS A 84 2.26 -20.83 -10.83
N HIS A 85 2.25 -19.51 -10.99
CA HIS A 85 1.22 -18.82 -11.75
C HIS A 85 1.24 -19.43 -13.16
N ARG A 86 0.20 -20.19 -13.53
CA ARG A 86 0.05 -20.64 -14.91
C ARG A 86 -0.02 -19.37 -15.75
N ASN A 87 0.94 -19.23 -16.65
CA ASN A 87 1.01 -18.10 -17.53
C ASN A 87 -0.31 -17.98 -18.32
N PRO A 88 -1.02 -16.85 -18.26
CA PRO A 88 -2.37 -16.77 -18.82
C PRO A 88 -2.40 -16.75 -20.35
N VAL A 89 -1.26 -16.58 -21.05
CA VAL A 89 -1.27 -16.42 -22.52
C VAL A 89 -0.10 -17.12 -23.20
N TYR A 90 -0.36 -17.70 -24.38
CA TYR A 90 0.58 -18.50 -25.17
C TYR A 90 1.85 -17.77 -25.59
N TRP A 91 1.78 -16.46 -25.89
CA TRP A 91 2.93 -15.67 -26.35
C TRP A 91 3.89 -15.26 -25.23
N TRP A 92 3.53 -15.53 -23.97
CA TRP A 92 4.31 -15.10 -22.82
C TRP A 92 5.33 -16.20 -22.45
N ASP A 93 6.55 -15.79 -22.16
CA ASP A 93 7.67 -16.68 -21.90
C ASP A 93 8.52 -16.23 -20.69
N SER A 94 9.62 -16.94 -20.46
CA SER A 94 10.55 -16.63 -19.36
C SER A 94 11.20 -15.25 -19.49
N GLU A 95 11.37 -14.72 -20.70
CA GLU A 95 11.87 -13.37 -20.95
C GLU A 95 10.85 -12.32 -20.52
N CYS A 96 9.56 -12.55 -20.79
CA CYS A 96 8.48 -11.69 -20.31
C CYS A 96 8.46 -11.63 -18.78
N ASP A 97 8.65 -12.77 -18.11
CA ASP A 97 8.75 -12.82 -16.64
C ASP A 97 9.99 -12.10 -16.10
N LYS A 98 11.13 -12.21 -16.79
CA LYS A 98 12.34 -11.46 -16.44
C LYS A 98 12.12 -9.96 -16.57
N ALA A 99 11.57 -9.51 -17.70
CA ALA A 99 11.27 -8.09 -17.94
C ALA A 99 10.28 -7.53 -16.90
N ARG A 100 9.22 -8.28 -16.58
CA ARG A 100 8.25 -7.92 -15.52
C ARG A 100 8.92 -7.79 -14.16
N ARG A 101 9.76 -8.75 -13.77
CA ARG A 101 10.48 -8.75 -12.49
C ARG A 101 11.42 -7.55 -12.39
N LEU A 102 12.23 -7.29 -13.42
CA LEU A 102 13.14 -6.14 -13.46
C LEU A 102 12.39 -4.81 -13.33
N ARG A 103 11.25 -4.67 -14.02
CA ARG A 103 10.39 -3.48 -13.88
C ARG A 103 9.91 -3.28 -12.43
N ILE A 104 9.48 -4.36 -11.77
CA ILE A 104 9.02 -4.30 -10.37
C ILE A 104 10.18 -3.94 -9.44
N VAL A 105 11.37 -4.51 -9.65
CA VAL A 105 12.56 -4.21 -8.84
C VAL A 105 12.96 -2.75 -8.99
N ALA A 106 13.03 -2.23 -10.23
CA ALA A 106 13.36 -0.82 -10.48
C ALA A 106 12.32 0.13 -9.85
N PHE A 107 11.02 -0.20 -9.95
CA PHE A 107 9.96 0.57 -9.30
C PHE A 107 10.10 0.57 -7.78
N LYS A 108 10.30 -0.60 -7.16
CA LYS A 108 10.48 -0.71 -5.70
C LYS A 108 11.74 0.01 -5.22
N ARG A 109 12.81 0.01 -6.02
CA ARG A 109 14.03 0.76 -5.73
C ARG A 109 13.74 2.25 -5.69
N TRP A 110 13.16 2.80 -6.76
CA TRP A 110 12.73 4.20 -6.80
C TRP A 110 11.78 4.55 -5.65
N GLN A 111 10.83 3.67 -5.32
CA GLN A 111 9.90 3.92 -4.21
C GLN A 111 10.63 4.02 -2.85
N ARG A 112 11.73 3.28 -2.66
CA ARG A 112 12.52 3.29 -1.42
C ARG A 112 13.47 4.49 -1.34
N THR A 113 14.14 4.81 -2.43
CA THR A 113 15.16 5.87 -2.46
C THR A 113 14.55 7.25 -2.72
N ASN A 114 13.42 7.30 -3.43
CA ASN A 114 12.75 8.51 -3.91
C ASN A 114 13.68 9.44 -4.72
N ASP A 115 14.73 8.87 -5.30
CA ASP A 115 15.74 9.60 -6.05
C ASP A 115 15.36 9.73 -7.55
N LEU A 116 15.76 10.83 -8.17
CA LEU A 116 15.45 11.13 -9.57
C LEU A 116 16.17 10.17 -10.52
N TYR A 117 17.41 9.79 -10.22
CA TYR A 117 18.15 8.86 -11.06
C TYR A 117 17.48 7.47 -11.06
N ASP A 118 17.07 6.98 -9.89
CA ASP A 118 16.29 5.73 -9.79
C ASP A 118 14.94 5.81 -10.52
N PHE A 119 14.29 6.98 -10.55
CA PHE A 119 13.08 7.20 -11.35
C PHE A 119 13.36 7.07 -12.85
N ILE A 120 14.45 7.65 -13.35
CA ILE A 120 14.87 7.54 -14.75
C ILE A 120 15.15 6.08 -15.11
N LEU A 121 15.84 5.33 -14.24
CA LEU A 121 16.08 3.90 -14.43
C LEU A 121 14.78 3.11 -14.51
N TYR A 122 13.83 3.37 -13.62
CA TYR A 122 12.50 2.76 -13.68
C TYR A 122 11.79 3.07 -15.01
N LYS A 123 11.82 4.32 -15.48
CA LYS A 123 11.21 4.72 -16.77
C LYS A 123 11.85 4.00 -17.96
N LYS A 124 13.18 3.87 -17.98
CA LYS A 124 13.90 3.08 -19.01
C LYS A 124 13.45 1.62 -18.99
N GLN A 125 13.41 0.99 -17.81
CA GLN A 125 12.98 -0.40 -17.68
C GLN A 125 11.51 -0.60 -18.07
N LEU A 126 10.64 0.36 -17.79
CA LEU A 126 9.25 0.36 -18.22
C LEU A 126 9.13 0.34 -19.75
N ALA A 127 9.89 1.18 -20.44
CA ALA A 127 9.92 1.23 -21.90
C ALA A 127 10.41 -0.10 -22.51
N LEU A 128 11.51 -0.65 -21.98
CA LEU A 128 12.05 -1.95 -22.41
C LEU A 128 11.02 -3.07 -22.24
N THR A 129 10.37 -3.13 -21.08
CA THR A 129 9.36 -4.15 -20.79
C THR A 129 8.18 -4.08 -21.77
N LYS A 130 7.70 -2.86 -22.07
CA LYS A 130 6.63 -2.65 -23.06
C LYS A 130 7.05 -3.12 -24.46
N ARG A 131 8.29 -2.81 -24.87
CA ARG A 131 8.84 -3.25 -26.17
C ARG A 131 8.90 -4.78 -26.24
N THR A 132 9.44 -5.44 -25.22
CA THR A 132 9.51 -6.90 -25.16
C THR A 132 8.13 -7.54 -25.30
N PHE A 133 7.13 -7.08 -24.55
CA PHE A 133 5.77 -7.64 -24.63
C PHE A 133 5.15 -7.42 -26.01
N LYS A 134 5.36 -6.26 -26.63
CA LYS A 134 4.85 -5.97 -27.97
C LYS A 134 5.47 -6.88 -29.03
N LEU A 135 6.79 -7.11 -28.95
CA LEU A 135 7.51 -8.01 -29.86
C LEU A 135 7.03 -9.45 -29.68
N LYS A 136 7.07 -9.98 -28.47
CA LYS A 136 6.65 -11.37 -28.18
C LYS A 136 5.21 -11.63 -28.59
N LYS A 137 4.30 -10.69 -28.31
CA LYS A 137 2.91 -10.79 -28.76
C LYS A 137 2.82 -10.81 -30.29
N ARG A 138 3.54 -9.92 -30.98
CA ARG A 138 3.53 -9.89 -32.45
C ARG A 138 4.07 -11.18 -33.04
N ASP A 139 5.24 -11.62 -32.59
CA ASP A 139 5.96 -12.76 -33.18
C ASP A 139 5.23 -14.11 -32.92
N CYS A 140 4.32 -14.17 -31.95
CA CYS A 140 3.47 -15.34 -31.71
C CYS A 140 2.20 -15.39 -32.57
N PHE A 141 1.74 -14.23 -33.09
CA PHE A 141 0.51 -14.11 -33.89
C PHE A 141 0.79 -13.63 -35.32
N ALA A 142 2.07 -13.57 -35.71
CA ALA A 142 2.53 -13.31 -37.06
C ALA A 142 2.82 -14.64 -37.75
#